data_AF-A0A811MTX1-F1
#
_entry.id   AF-A0A811MTX1-F1
#
_cell.length_a   1.000
_cell.length_b   1.000
_cell.length_c   1.000
_cell.angle_alpha   90.00
_cell.angle_beta   90.00
_cell.angle_gamma   90.00
#
_symmetry.space_group_name_H-M   'P 1'
#
loop_
_entity.id
_entity.type
_entity.pdbx_description
1 polymer ?
#
loop_
_entity_poly.entity_id
_entity_poly.type
_entity_poly.pdbx_seq_one_letter_code
_entity_poly.pdbx_strand_id
1 'polypeptide(L)'
;MADELDELIGFLSDRNPQVRGAAVDIVRGLTGGEDGLRALTARADHALPALLRLLASAGGSGAGEAAADSLVNLSHGRRGQARRGAAGPRAQPRHAARQPHPRRVWRRRASPDRIEILR
;
A
#
# COMPACT_ATOMS: atom_id res chain seq x y z
N MET A 1 -1.90 -18.70 19.10
CA MET A 1 -2.74 -17.66 18.46
C MET A 1 -2.63 -17.70 16.94
N ALA A 2 -1.63 -18.38 16.34
CA ALA A 2 -1.69 -18.69 14.91
C ALA A 2 -2.93 -19.51 14.54
N ASP A 3 -3.34 -20.32 15.49
CA ASP A 3 -4.35 -21.37 15.38
C ASP A 3 -5.72 -20.85 14.95
N GLU A 4 -6.17 -19.72 15.49
CA GLU A 4 -7.51 -19.17 15.20
C GLU A 4 -7.62 -18.62 13.77
N LEU A 5 -6.57 -17.96 13.27
CA LEU A 5 -6.58 -17.43 11.91
C LEU A 5 -6.40 -18.54 10.87
N ASP A 6 -5.59 -19.55 11.18
CA ASP A 6 -5.42 -20.73 10.33
C ASP A 6 -6.71 -21.58 10.29
N GLU A 7 -7.43 -21.68 11.41
CA GLU A 7 -8.76 -22.28 11.48
C GLU A 7 -9.79 -21.51 10.63
N LEU A 8 -9.82 -20.17 10.76
CA LEU A 8 -10.68 -19.31 9.94
C LEU A 8 -10.42 -19.52 8.43
N ILE A 9 -9.15 -19.61 8.02
CA ILE A 9 -8.78 -19.91 6.63
C ILE A 9 -9.26 -21.32 6.23
N GLY A 10 -9.21 -22.28 7.15
CA GLY A 10 -9.76 -23.62 6.97
C GLY A 10 -11.25 -23.62 6.64
N PHE A 11 -12.05 -22.80 7.34
CA PHE A 11 -13.49 -22.68 7.10
C PHE A 11 -13.86 -22.14 5.71
N LEU A 12 -12.94 -21.47 5.00
CA LEU A 12 -13.14 -21.09 3.60
C LEU A 12 -13.30 -22.30 2.66
N SER A 13 -12.91 -23.50 3.10
CA SER A 13 -13.08 -24.76 2.35
C SER A 13 -14.18 -25.66 2.92
N ASP A 14 -14.96 -25.19 3.90
CA ASP A 14 -16.00 -25.99 4.53
C ASP A 14 -17.09 -26.38 3.53
N ARG A 15 -17.71 -27.55 3.72
CA ARG A 15 -18.80 -28.04 2.87
C ARG A 15 -20.10 -27.28 3.11
N ASN A 16 -20.28 -26.71 4.29
CA ASN A 16 -21.43 -25.91 4.64
C ASN A 16 -21.31 -24.49 4.04
N PRO A 17 -22.22 -24.08 3.15
CA PRO A 17 -22.17 -22.76 2.52
C PRO A 17 -22.33 -21.61 3.53
N GLN A 18 -23.03 -21.82 4.64
CA GLN A 18 -23.21 -20.80 5.68
C GLN A 18 -21.89 -20.55 6.43
N VAL A 19 -21.18 -21.62 6.77
CA VAL A 19 -19.86 -21.55 7.44
C VAL A 19 -18.87 -20.83 6.52
N ARG A 20 -18.83 -21.22 5.24
CA ARG A 20 -17.93 -20.60 4.27
C ARG A 20 -18.26 -19.14 3.99
N GLY A 21 -19.55 -18.79 3.95
CA GLY A 21 -20.03 -17.41 3.82
C GLY A 21 -19.59 -16.54 5.00
N ALA A 22 -19.85 -16.99 6.23
CA ALA A 22 -19.43 -16.28 7.43
C ALA A 22 -17.90 -16.14 7.49
N ALA A 23 -17.15 -17.19 7.15
CA ALA A 23 -15.70 -17.16 7.14
C ALA A 23 -15.15 -16.11 6.15
N VAL A 24 -15.69 -16.06 4.93
CA VAL A 24 -15.21 -15.09 3.93
C VAL A 24 -15.60 -13.65 4.27
N ASP A 25 -16.75 -13.44 4.92
CA ASP A 25 -17.15 -12.11 5.39
C ASP A 25 -16.21 -11.59 6.48
N ILE A 26 -15.79 -12.47 7.43
CA ILE A 26 -14.80 -12.13 8.44
C ILE A 26 -13.44 -11.81 7.78
N VAL A 27 -12.98 -12.66 6.86
CA VAL A 27 -11.72 -12.44 6.13
C VAL A 27 -11.76 -11.12 5.36
N ARG A 28 -12.87 -10.79 4.70
CA ARG A 28 -13.07 -9.51 4.02
C ARG A 28 -12.91 -8.34 4.99
N GLY A 29 -13.56 -8.40 6.15
CA GLY A 29 -13.41 -7.40 7.21
C GLY A 29 -11.95 -7.25 7.68
N LEU A 30 -11.25 -8.36 7.90
CA LEU A 30 -9.84 -8.36 8.32
C LEU A 30 -8.91 -7.75 7.26
N THR A 31 -9.14 -8.04 5.99
CA THR A 31 -8.34 -7.46 4.89
C THR A 31 -8.58 -5.95 4.69
N GLY A 32 -9.68 -5.41 5.23
CA GLY A 32 -9.96 -3.97 5.23
C GLY A 32 -9.16 -3.18 6.27
N GLY A 33 -8.57 -3.84 7.28
CA GLY A 33 -7.74 -3.21 8.32
C GLY A 33 -6.25 -3.54 8.19
N GLU A 34 -5.36 -2.63 8.58
CA GLU A 34 -3.90 -2.85 8.45
C GLU A 34 -3.40 -4.07 9.23
N ASP A 35 -3.87 -4.28 10.46
CA ASP A 35 -3.41 -5.38 11.32
C ASP A 35 -3.89 -6.75 10.83
N GLY A 36 -5.17 -6.85 10.46
CA GLY A 36 -5.74 -8.06 9.86
C GLY A 36 -5.09 -8.38 8.51
N LEU A 37 -4.87 -7.38 7.68
CA LEU A 37 -4.17 -7.52 6.40
C LEU A 37 -2.73 -8.01 6.59
N ARG A 38 -2.00 -7.50 7.59
CA ARG A 38 -0.66 -7.98 7.95
C ARG A 38 -0.68 -9.43 8.41
N ALA A 39 -1.61 -9.79 9.30
CA ALA A 39 -1.74 -11.14 9.83
C ALA A 39 -2.09 -12.18 8.75
N LEU A 40 -2.97 -11.83 7.82
CA LEU A 40 -3.33 -12.66 6.66
C LEU A 40 -2.20 -12.74 5.62
N THR A 41 -1.45 -11.65 5.41
CA THR A 41 -0.30 -11.67 4.51
C THR A 41 0.79 -12.62 5.00
N ALA A 42 1.00 -12.71 6.32
CA ALA A 42 1.93 -13.67 6.92
C ALA A 42 1.52 -15.14 6.70
N ARG A 43 0.28 -15.40 6.27
CA ARG A 43 -0.29 -16.72 5.94
C ARG A 43 -0.74 -16.83 4.48
N ALA A 44 -0.15 -16.02 3.60
CA ALA A 44 -0.56 -15.95 2.20
C ALA A 44 -0.53 -17.32 1.51
N ASP A 45 0.39 -18.20 1.90
CA ASP A 45 0.52 -19.57 1.36
C ASP A 45 -0.71 -20.45 1.63
N HIS A 46 -1.47 -20.16 2.70
CA HIS A 46 -2.72 -20.85 3.02
C HIS A 46 -3.95 -20.06 2.57
N ALA A 47 -3.95 -18.74 2.80
CA ALA A 47 -5.08 -17.86 2.52
C ALA A 47 -5.36 -17.73 1.02
N LEU A 48 -4.33 -17.57 0.18
CA LEU A 48 -4.51 -17.36 -1.27
C LEU A 48 -5.15 -18.58 -1.95
N PRO A 49 -4.65 -19.82 -1.77
CA PRO A 49 -5.29 -20.98 -2.39
C PRO A 49 -6.71 -21.22 -1.88
N ALA A 50 -7.00 -20.91 -0.62
CA ALA A 50 -8.35 -21.05 -0.06
C ALA A 50 -9.33 -20.06 -0.70
N LEU A 51 -8.97 -18.77 -0.77
CA LEU A 51 -9.80 -17.72 -1.38
C LEU A 51 -9.99 -17.92 -2.89
N LEU A 52 -8.96 -18.36 -3.62
CA LEU A 52 -9.07 -18.64 -5.06
C LEU A 52 -10.00 -19.83 -5.34
N ARG A 53 -9.91 -20.90 -4.55
CA ARG A 53 -10.84 -22.04 -4.66
C ARG A 53 -12.26 -21.63 -4.34
N LEU A 54 -12.45 -20.82 -3.28
CA LEU A 54 -13.76 -20.27 -2.95
C LEU A 54 -14.34 -19.45 -4.11
N LEU A 55 -13.57 -18.51 -4.66
CA LEU A 55 -13.98 -17.68 -5.79
C LEU A 55 -14.38 -18.53 -7.01
N ALA A 56 -13.59 -19.55 -7.35
CA ALA A 56 -13.89 -20.45 -8.46
C ALA A 56 -15.19 -21.27 -8.23
N SER A 57 -15.44 -21.69 -6.99
CA SER A 57 -16.61 -22.51 -6.64
C SER A 57 -17.90 -21.72 -6.41
N ALA A 58 -17.79 -20.44 -6.06
CA ALA A 58 -18.90 -19.59 -5.63
C ALA A 58 -19.12 -18.39 -6.57
N GLY A 59 -18.59 -18.45 -7.80
CA GLY A 59 -18.65 -17.37 -8.79
C GLY A 59 -20.07 -16.83 -8.99
N GLY A 60 -20.23 -15.50 -8.86
CA GLY A 60 -21.52 -14.81 -8.97
C GLY A 60 -22.37 -14.78 -7.69
N SER A 61 -21.91 -15.38 -6.58
CA SER A 61 -22.56 -15.29 -5.27
C SER A 61 -21.89 -14.24 -4.37
N GLY A 62 -22.56 -13.82 -3.28
CA GLY A 62 -21.98 -12.90 -2.30
C GLY A 62 -20.68 -13.41 -1.66
N ALA A 63 -20.54 -14.72 -1.46
CA ALA A 63 -19.30 -15.31 -0.97
C ALA A 63 -18.16 -15.21 -2.02
N GLY A 64 -18.50 -15.28 -3.31
CA GLY A 64 -17.55 -15.06 -4.40
C GLY A 64 -17.09 -13.61 -4.48
N GLU A 65 -18.00 -12.66 -4.33
CA GLU A 65 -17.68 -11.23 -4.27
C GLU A 65 -16.79 -10.90 -3.07
N ALA A 66 -17.13 -11.40 -1.88
CA ALA A 66 -16.31 -11.22 -0.68
C ALA A 66 -14.90 -11.85 -0.82
N ALA A 67 -14.80 -13.00 -1.50
CA ALA A 67 -13.51 -13.62 -1.81
C ALA A 67 -12.68 -12.76 -2.77
N ALA A 68 -13.31 -12.19 -3.81
CA ALA A 68 -12.65 -11.30 -4.75
C ALA A 68 -12.13 -10.02 -4.06
N ASP A 69 -12.96 -9.37 -3.24
CA ASP A 69 -12.58 -8.19 -2.45
C ASP A 69 -11.36 -8.49 -1.56
N SER A 70 -11.40 -9.62 -0.86
CA SER A 70 -10.31 -10.06 0.03
C SER A 70 -9.00 -10.26 -0.73
N LEU A 71 -9.06 -10.87 -1.92
CA LEU A 71 -7.90 -11.08 -2.78
C LEU A 71 -7.33 -9.76 -3.31
N VAL A 72 -8.19 -8.81 -3.72
CA VAL A 72 -7.77 -7.48 -4.13
C VAL A 72 -7.03 -6.79 -2.99
N ASN A 73 -7.59 -6.77 -1.78
CA ASN A 73 -6.96 -6.17 -0.62
C ASN A 73 -5.60 -6.80 -0.29
N LEU A 74 -5.51 -8.14 -0.30
CA LEU A 74 -4.24 -8.87 -0.07
C LEU A 74 -3.17 -8.52 -1.10
N SER A 75 -3.53 -8.39 -2.37
CA SER A 75 -2.58 -8.01 -3.44
C SER A 75 -1.98 -6.61 -3.21
N HIS A 76 -2.77 -5.68 -2.66
CA HIS A 76 -2.33 -4.32 -2.33
C HIS A 76 -1.49 -4.31 -1.04
N GLY A 77 -1.88 -5.09 -0.03
CA GLY A 77 -1.13 -5.25 1.22
C GLY A 77 0.30 -5.73 1.01
N ARG A 78 0.51 -6.69 0.10
CA ARG A 78 1.85 -7.18 -0.25
C ARG A 78 2.73 -6.09 -0.87
N ARG A 79 2.16 -5.20 -1.70
CA ARG A 79 2.88 -4.06 -2.29
C ARG A 79 3.28 -3.02 -1.24
N GLY A 80 2.41 -2.76 -0.26
CA GLY A 80 2.71 -1.89 0.87
C GLY A 80 3.84 -2.41 1.75
N GLN A 81 3.87 -3.71 2.02
CA GLN A 81 4.93 -4.36 2.81
C GLN A 81 6.27 -4.43 2.07
N ALA A 82 6.26 -4.72 0.77
CA ALA A 82 7.48 -4.73 -0.05
C ALA A 82 8.19 -3.36 -0.07
N ARG A 83 7.43 -2.26 -0.07
CA ARG A 83 8.01 -0.90 0.01
C ARG A 83 8.63 -0.59 1.38
N ARG A 84 8.11 -1.16 2.46
CA ARG A 84 8.66 -0.95 3.82
C ARG A 84 9.98 -1.68 4.04
N GLY A 85 10.23 -2.80 3.34
CA GLY A 85 11.51 -3.52 3.38
C GLY A 85 12.63 -2.94 2.50
N ALA A 86 12.28 -2.11 1.50
CA ALA A 86 13.24 -1.53 0.55
C ALA A 86 13.82 -0.16 0.96
N ALA A 87 13.34 0.41 2.07
CA ALA A 87 13.92 1.64 2.63
C ALA A 87 15.09 1.29 3.56
N GLY A 88 16.27 1.02 2.98
CA GLY A 88 17.53 1.10 3.73
C GLY A 88 17.66 2.49 4.39
N PRO A 89 18.41 2.62 5.50
CA PRO A 89 18.53 3.90 6.21
C PRO A 89 19.02 4.96 5.25
N ARG A 90 18.13 5.86 4.84
CA ARG A 90 18.51 7.08 4.11
C ARG A 90 19.36 7.88 5.07
N ALA A 91 20.67 7.83 4.87
CA ALA A 91 21.59 8.75 5.51
C ALA A 91 21.09 10.16 5.21
N GLN A 92 20.57 10.83 6.23
CA GLN A 92 20.24 12.25 6.16
C GLN A 92 21.53 12.96 5.76
N PRO A 93 21.59 13.68 4.63
CA PRO A 93 22.75 14.51 4.36
C PRO A 93 22.77 15.56 5.48
N ARG A 94 23.75 15.44 6.37
CA ARG A 94 24.05 16.48 7.35
C ARG A 94 24.24 17.76 6.56
N HIS A 95 23.33 18.71 6.74
CA HIS A 95 23.47 20.06 6.22
C HIS A 95 24.75 20.65 6.79
N ALA A 96 25.85 20.52 6.05
CA ALA A 96 27.05 21.28 6.28
C ALA A 96 26.65 22.76 6.15
N ALA A 97 26.83 23.49 7.25
CA ALA A 97 26.58 24.91 7.34
C ALA A 97 27.19 25.63 6.14
N ARG A 98 26.34 26.25 5.31
CA ARG A 98 26.78 27.16 4.25
C ARG A 98 27.41 28.37 4.93
N GLN A 99 28.73 28.49 4.86
CA GLN A 99 29.41 29.74 5.13
C GLN A 99 29.01 30.78 4.06
N PRO A 100 28.70 32.03 4.42
CA PRO A 100 28.53 33.09 3.44
C PRO A 100 29.90 33.61 2.98
N HIS A 101 30.18 33.54 1.68
CA HIS A 101 31.29 34.28 1.06
C HIS A 101 30.79 35.63 0.53
N PRO A 102 31.47 36.75 0.86
CA PRO A 102 31.06 38.05 0.34
C PRO A 102 31.75 38.39 -0.99
N ARG A 103 30.96 39.08 -1.82
CA ARG A 103 31.34 40.13 -2.80
C ARG A 103 31.90 39.70 -4.16
N ARG A 104 31.04 39.84 -5.18
CA ARG A 104 31.44 40.46 -6.46
C ARG A 104 30.65 41.75 -6.65
N VAL A 105 31.38 42.86 -6.59
CA VAL A 105 30.92 44.21 -6.93
C VAL A 105 30.84 44.31 -8.45
N TRP A 106 29.65 44.51 -9.01
CA TRP A 106 29.50 45.01 -10.38
C TRP A 106 29.40 46.53 -10.34
N ARG A 107 30.48 47.22 -10.73
CA ARG A 107 30.40 48.64 -11.08
C ARG A 107 29.85 48.74 -12.51
N ARG A 108 28.61 49.21 -12.66
CA ARG A 108 28.20 49.89 -13.90
C ARG A 108 28.57 51.36 -13.77
N ARG A 109 29.46 51.83 -14.63
CA ARG A 109 29.75 53.25 -14.84
C ARG A 109 29.14 53.62 -16.20
N ALA A 110 28.27 54.64 -16.19
CA ALA A 110 27.92 55.63 -17.22
C ALA A 110 27.74 55.15 -18.69
N SER A 111 26.73 55.57 -19.46
CA SER A 111 26.08 56.89 -19.52
C SER A 111 24.75 56.81 -20.31
N PRO A 112 23.93 57.88 -20.31
CA PRO A 112 22.56 57.89 -20.78
C PRO A 112 22.48 58.17 -22.28
N ASP A 113 21.57 57.52 -23.00
CA ASP A 113 20.98 58.15 -24.16
C ASP A 113 19.48 57.85 -24.23
N ARG A 114 18.75 58.96 -24.15
CA ARG A 114 17.32 59.15 -24.30
C ARG A 114 16.98 59.02 -25.78
N ILE A 115 15.88 58.37 -26.14
CA ILE A 115 14.91 58.94 -27.09
C ILE A 115 13.51 58.60 -26.59
N GLU A 116 12.77 59.66 -26.26
CA GLU A 116 11.35 59.69 -25.95
C GLU A 116 10.53 59.53 -27.24
N ILE A 117 9.43 58.77 -27.16
CA ILE A 117 8.44 58.63 -28.23
C ILE A 117 7.47 59.80 -28.12
N LEU A 118 7.40 60.63 -29.16
CA LEU A 118 6.30 61.57 -29.40
C LEU A 118 5.87 61.47 -30.89
N ARG A 119 4.56 61.60 -31.08
CA ARG A 119 3.78 61.32 -32.29
C ARG A 119 4.24 62.03 -33.56
#